data_AF-A0A9E0ELZ5-F1
#
_entry.id   AF-A0A9E0ELZ5-F1
#
_cell.length_a   1.000
_cell.length_b   1.000
_cell.length_c   1.000
_cell.angle_alpha   90.00
_cell.angle_beta   90.00
_cell.angle_gamma   90.00
#
_symmetry.space_group_name_H-M   'P 1'
#
loop_
_entity.id
_entity.type
_entity.pdbx_description
1 polymer ?
#
loop_
_entity_poly.entity_id
_entity_poly.type
_entity_poly.pdbx_seq_one_letter_code
_entity_poly.pdbx_strand_id
1 'polypeptide(L)'
;MNKKTVFKLSAAAICVLLSACMLFACGKKQKDFETDTSAPVTTAEPAAATDVNPLTGLTGLPESSIGKRPVCVMVENSPEARPQWGLCSPDIVVEGEVEGGITRMMWMYANISSAPKIGPTRSARHDYVELAEGFDAIYVHFGGSNLAYDKISADKVDDIDGMKAGSYFARDKARKVSKEHTAYTTGENLLKAIADKGFRTDVKSGYGSPFTFASSKRTLSGGACNSVLAVFSGNYKHTFKYNANDGLYYNNMNSDPMKDADGNTMAVTNVIILYTGVTGPIDASKHVDWDLKGGSGVYVSNGTYENIKWTKG
;
A
#
# COMPACT_ATOMS: atom_id res chain seq x y z
N MET A 1 -43.58 -51.30 -34.20
CA MET A 1 -44.28 -50.00 -34.34
C MET A 1 -43.40 -48.93 -33.69
N ASN A 2 -43.25 -47.69 -34.17
CA ASN A 2 -43.65 -47.12 -35.45
C ASN A 2 -42.51 -46.23 -36.02
N LYS A 3 -42.49 -46.12 -37.34
CA LYS A 3 -41.46 -45.57 -38.23
C LYS A 3 -41.26 -44.05 -38.13
N LYS A 4 -40.00 -43.61 -38.38
CA LYS A 4 -39.51 -42.58 -39.34
C LYS A 4 -40.15 -41.14 -39.29
N THR A 5 -39.56 -40.05 -39.79
CA THR A 5 -38.57 -39.85 -40.88
C THR A 5 -37.81 -38.51 -40.75
N VAL A 6 -36.63 -38.42 -41.37
CA VAL A 6 -35.80 -37.22 -41.65
C VAL A 6 -36.35 -36.40 -42.82
N PHE A 7 -36.10 -35.07 -42.90
CA PHE A 7 -35.79 -34.24 -44.11
C PHE A 7 -35.51 -32.78 -43.63
N LYS A 8 -34.34 -32.13 -43.78
CA LYS A 8 -33.49 -31.68 -44.92
C LYS A 8 -33.92 -30.34 -45.61
N LEU A 9 -33.02 -29.35 -45.48
CA LEU A 9 -32.65 -28.20 -46.35
C LEU A 9 -33.67 -27.50 -47.28
N SER A 10 -33.67 -26.15 -47.24
CA SER A 10 -33.37 -25.19 -48.36
C SER A 10 -33.66 -23.75 -47.85
N ALA A 11 -32.78 -22.75 -47.88
CA ALA A 11 -32.02 -22.10 -48.97
C ALA A 11 -32.78 -20.95 -49.69
N ALA A 12 -32.31 -19.72 -49.43
CA ALA A 12 -32.36 -18.47 -50.24
C ALA A 12 -33.70 -17.90 -50.78
N ALA A 13 -33.91 -16.59 -50.52
CA ALA A 13 -34.19 -15.59 -51.57
C ALA A 13 -33.98 -14.16 -51.04
N ILE A 14 -33.27 -13.32 -51.81
CA ILE A 14 -33.16 -11.87 -51.66
C ILE A 14 -34.27 -11.22 -52.50
N CYS A 15 -34.91 -10.15 -52.02
CA CYS A 15 -35.58 -9.17 -52.88
C CYS A 15 -35.47 -7.75 -52.31
N VAL A 16 -34.68 -6.91 -52.98
CA VAL A 16 -34.66 -5.45 -52.84
C VAL A 16 -35.73 -4.87 -53.75
N LEU A 17 -36.43 -3.80 -53.36
CA LEU A 17 -36.81 -2.69 -54.27
C LEU A 17 -37.36 -1.47 -53.52
N LEU A 18 -36.87 -0.29 -53.92
CA LEU A 18 -37.38 1.03 -53.52
C LEU A 18 -38.56 1.46 -54.41
N SER A 19 -39.43 2.36 -53.90
CA SER A 19 -39.98 3.56 -54.57
C SER A 19 -41.07 4.16 -53.65
N ALA A 20 -40.93 5.34 -53.03
CA ALA A 20 -40.82 6.69 -53.59
C ALA A 20 -42.15 7.30 -54.09
N CYS A 21 -42.75 8.19 -53.29
CA CYS A 21 -43.72 9.22 -53.70
C CYS A 21 -43.51 10.50 -52.86
N MET A 22 -43.53 11.67 -53.50
CA MET A 22 -43.16 13.00 -52.94
C MET A 22 -44.36 13.98 -52.86
N LEU A 23 -44.06 15.18 -52.30
CA LEU A 23 -44.81 16.46 -52.30
C LEU A 23 -45.87 16.57 -51.17
N PHE A 24 -46.18 17.72 -50.53
CA PHE A 24 -45.88 19.17 -50.65
C PHE A 24 -45.94 19.81 -49.21
N ALA A 25 -45.51 21.04 -48.86
CA ALA A 25 -44.71 22.13 -49.44
C ALA A 25 -44.30 23.18 -48.35
N CYS A 26 -43.57 24.24 -48.74
CA CYS A 26 -43.50 25.59 -48.12
C CYS A 26 -42.95 25.81 -46.69
N GLY A 27 -41.63 25.92 -46.57
CA GLY A 27 -40.96 27.23 -46.72
C GLY A 27 -40.80 28.17 -45.50
N LYS A 28 -39.55 28.31 -45.02
CA LYS A 28 -38.94 29.60 -44.61
C LYS A 28 -37.39 29.51 -44.63
N LYS A 29 -36.73 30.67 -44.77
CA LYS A 29 -35.27 30.83 -44.98
C LYS A 29 -34.44 30.40 -43.75
N GLN A 30 -33.23 29.85 -43.94
CA GLN A 30 -31.97 30.63 -43.91
C GLN A 30 -30.69 29.75 -43.75
N LYS A 31 -29.76 29.92 -44.71
CA LYS A 31 -28.29 29.71 -44.71
C LYS A 31 -27.65 28.43 -44.13
N ASP A 32 -26.72 27.93 -44.95
CA ASP A 32 -25.77 26.84 -44.69
C ASP A 32 -24.78 27.16 -43.56
N PHE A 33 -24.23 26.10 -42.96
CA PHE A 33 -22.91 26.13 -42.32
C PHE A 33 -22.18 24.82 -42.59
N GLU A 34 -21.05 24.92 -43.29
CA GLU A 34 -20.05 23.86 -43.39
C GLU A 34 -19.13 23.85 -42.16
N THR A 35 -18.65 22.63 -41.87
CA THR A 35 -17.46 22.20 -41.12
C THR A 35 -16.65 23.16 -40.22
N ASP A 36 -16.35 22.57 -39.05
CA ASP A 36 -15.09 22.60 -38.30
C ASP A 36 -14.79 23.79 -37.36
N THR A 37 -14.67 23.46 -36.08
CA THR A 37 -13.90 24.21 -35.07
C THR A 37 -13.59 23.24 -33.94
N SER A 38 -12.31 22.88 -33.79
CA SER A 38 -11.84 22.09 -32.65
C SER A 38 -12.11 22.83 -31.34
N ALA A 39 -12.79 22.19 -30.39
CA ALA A 39 -12.74 22.66 -29.01
C ALA A 39 -11.29 22.58 -28.51
N PRO A 40 -10.75 23.62 -27.87
CA PRO A 40 -9.41 23.55 -27.31
C PRO A 40 -9.41 22.51 -26.19
N VAL A 41 -8.61 21.44 -26.38
CA VAL A 41 -8.23 20.58 -25.27
C VAL A 41 -7.43 21.44 -24.32
N THR A 42 -8.02 21.84 -23.20
CA THR A 42 -7.28 22.44 -22.09
C THR A 42 -6.36 21.36 -21.54
N THR A 43 -5.13 21.33 -22.05
CA THR A 43 -4.03 20.62 -21.39
C THR A 43 -3.98 21.16 -19.97
N ALA A 44 -4.38 20.35 -19.00
CA ALA A 44 -4.24 20.70 -17.60
C ALA A 44 -2.76 20.93 -17.33
N GLU A 45 -2.40 22.16 -16.98
CA GLU A 45 -1.07 22.49 -16.50
C GLU A 45 -0.76 21.56 -15.31
N PRO A 46 0.44 20.94 -15.25
CA PRO A 46 0.78 20.07 -14.13
C PRO A 46 0.62 20.86 -12.83
N ALA A 47 -0.28 20.42 -11.96
CA ALA A 47 -0.48 21.05 -10.67
C ALA A 47 0.89 21.17 -9.96
N ALA A 48 1.25 22.38 -9.57
CA ALA A 48 2.56 22.65 -8.98
C ALA A 48 2.82 21.68 -7.83
N ALA A 49 3.97 21.00 -7.86
CA ALA A 49 4.28 19.94 -6.92
C ALA A 49 4.32 20.51 -5.49
N THR A 50 3.38 20.07 -4.65
CA THR A 50 3.22 20.59 -3.29
C THR A 50 4.21 19.95 -2.33
N ASP A 51 4.53 20.65 -1.25
CA ASP A 51 5.34 20.14 -0.12
C ASP A 51 4.53 19.19 0.80
N VAL A 52 3.46 18.60 0.28
CA VAL A 52 2.58 17.68 1.03
C VAL A 52 3.14 16.27 0.93
N ASN A 53 3.39 15.65 2.09
CA ASN A 53 3.77 14.26 2.19
C ASN A 53 2.61 13.35 1.72
N PRO A 54 2.79 12.55 0.65
CA PRO A 54 1.71 11.73 0.07
C PRO A 54 1.26 10.57 0.98
N LEU A 55 2.02 10.24 2.03
CA LEU A 55 1.71 9.18 2.99
C LEU A 55 1.02 9.69 4.26
N THR A 56 1.09 10.99 4.57
CA THR A 56 0.52 11.56 5.82
C THR A 56 -0.41 12.75 5.62
N GLY A 57 -0.37 13.41 4.45
CA GLY A 57 -1.15 14.62 4.16
C GLY A 57 -0.61 15.88 4.84
N LEU A 58 0.54 15.79 5.52
CA LEU A 58 1.17 16.92 6.21
C LEU A 58 2.07 17.70 5.24
N THR A 59 2.09 19.03 5.37
CA THR A 59 3.05 19.92 4.70
C THR A 59 4.45 19.80 5.30
N GLY A 60 5.45 20.39 4.65
CA GLY A 60 6.85 20.35 5.08
C GLY A 60 7.64 19.14 4.60
N LEU A 61 7.16 18.41 3.57
CA LEU A 61 7.98 17.42 2.87
C LEU A 61 9.18 18.15 2.22
N PRO A 62 10.43 17.74 2.45
CA PRO A 62 11.59 18.40 1.84
C PRO A 62 11.55 18.34 0.31
N GLU A 63 12.00 19.41 -0.34
CA GLU A 63 12.04 19.51 -1.82
C GLU A 63 12.71 18.30 -2.49
N SER A 64 13.78 17.78 -1.90
CA SER A 64 14.48 16.58 -2.35
C SER A 64 13.65 15.29 -2.35
N SER A 65 12.52 15.27 -1.62
CA SER A 65 11.58 14.16 -1.49
C SER A 65 10.25 14.40 -2.26
N ILE A 66 9.99 15.61 -2.74
CA ILE A 66 8.81 15.90 -3.57
C ILE A 66 8.89 15.10 -4.88
N GLY A 67 7.81 14.38 -5.21
CA GLY A 67 7.74 13.52 -6.39
C GLY A 67 8.60 12.25 -6.33
N LYS A 68 9.25 11.95 -5.19
CA LYS A 68 10.07 10.74 -5.03
C LYS A 68 9.26 9.54 -4.60
N ARG A 69 9.74 8.35 -4.97
CA ARG A 69 9.18 7.06 -4.57
C ARG A 69 9.30 6.87 -3.05
N PRO A 70 8.27 6.34 -2.38
CA PRO A 70 8.41 5.86 -1.02
C PRO A 70 9.49 4.79 -0.89
N VAL A 71 10.10 4.69 0.29
CA VAL A 71 10.94 3.54 0.66
C VAL A 71 10.19 2.70 1.69
N CYS A 72 10.02 1.41 1.39
CA CYS A 72 9.36 0.44 2.26
C CYS A 72 10.40 -0.49 2.89
N VAL A 73 10.50 -0.53 4.22
CA VAL A 73 11.48 -1.35 4.95
C VAL A 73 10.78 -2.45 5.75
N MET A 74 11.16 -3.70 5.50
CA MET A 74 10.69 -4.84 6.29
C MET A 74 11.39 -4.90 7.65
N VAL A 75 10.59 -4.84 8.71
CA VAL A 75 11.04 -4.85 10.11
C VAL A 75 10.43 -6.01 10.89
N GLU A 76 11.24 -6.60 11.75
CA GLU A 76 10.85 -7.76 12.56
C GLU A 76 9.99 -7.40 13.77
N ASN A 77 9.10 -8.33 14.15
CA ASN A 77 8.26 -8.18 15.34
C ASN A 77 8.27 -9.41 16.27
N SER A 78 9.31 -10.25 16.22
CA SER A 78 9.51 -11.29 17.25
C SER A 78 9.79 -10.65 18.63
N PRO A 79 9.54 -11.32 19.76
CA PRO A 79 9.89 -10.80 21.08
C PRO A 79 11.37 -10.41 21.20
N GLU A 80 12.29 -11.18 20.61
CA GLU A 80 13.74 -10.88 20.58
C GLU A 80 14.11 -9.67 19.68
N ALA A 81 13.23 -9.32 18.74
CA ALA A 81 13.37 -8.12 17.92
C ALA A 81 12.83 -6.85 18.59
N ARG A 82 12.15 -6.95 19.73
CA ARG A 82 11.60 -5.79 20.47
C ARG A 82 12.55 -5.30 21.59
N PRO A 83 12.59 -4.00 21.91
CA PRO A 83 12.01 -2.90 21.13
C PRO A 83 12.75 -2.70 19.80
N GLN A 84 12.04 -2.24 18.78
CA GLN A 84 12.63 -1.93 17.48
C GLN A 84 13.39 -0.59 17.50
N TRP A 85 14.43 -0.46 16.68
CA TRP A 85 15.08 0.83 16.41
C TRP A 85 14.23 1.62 15.40
N GLY A 86 13.86 2.85 15.76
CA GLY A 86 13.15 3.76 14.86
C GLY A 86 11.64 3.55 14.71
N LEU A 87 10.98 2.77 15.60
CA LEU A 87 9.54 2.46 15.48
C LEU A 87 8.63 3.70 15.40
N CYS A 88 9.04 4.82 16.00
CA CYS A 88 8.29 6.07 15.99
C CYS A 88 8.66 7.02 14.84
N SER A 89 9.45 6.57 13.86
CA SER A 89 9.91 7.36 12.69
C SER A 89 9.19 7.18 11.34
N PRO A 90 8.47 6.09 11.02
CA PRO A 90 7.86 5.93 9.71
C PRO A 90 6.55 6.69 9.57
N ASP A 91 6.22 7.08 8.33
CA ASP A 91 4.95 7.71 7.97
C ASP A 91 3.77 6.74 8.12
N ILE A 92 3.98 5.47 7.74
CA ILE A 92 2.99 4.38 7.83
C ILE A 92 3.68 3.10 8.30
N VAL A 93 3.00 2.36 9.18
CA VAL A 93 3.35 0.99 9.57
C VAL A 93 2.24 0.05 9.10
N VAL A 94 2.57 -0.91 8.24
CA VAL A 94 1.67 -2.00 7.84
C VAL A 94 2.10 -3.29 8.53
N GLU A 95 1.23 -3.89 9.33
CA GLU A 95 1.49 -5.13 10.08
C GLU A 95 0.53 -6.25 9.67
N GLY A 96 1.04 -7.49 9.61
CA GLY A 96 0.26 -8.68 9.32
C GLY A 96 1.02 -9.97 9.59
N GLU A 97 0.32 -11.10 9.62
CA GLU A 97 0.89 -12.43 9.87
C GLU A 97 1.75 -12.90 8.69
N VAL A 98 2.93 -13.47 8.97
CA VAL A 98 3.87 -13.94 7.94
C VAL A 98 4.18 -15.43 8.00
N GLU A 99 4.14 -16.04 9.19
CA GLU A 99 4.35 -17.48 9.38
C GLU A 99 3.95 -17.92 10.80
N GLY A 100 3.14 -18.97 10.92
CA GLY A 100 2.83 -19.64 12.19
C GLY A 100 2.33 -18.73 13.33
N GLY A 101 1.53 -17.71 13.04
CA GLY A 101 1.03 -16.74 14.01
C GLY A 101 1.98 -15.59 14.37
N ILE A 102 3.17 -15.50 13.77
CA ILE A 102 4.12 -14.40 13.93
C ILE A 102 3.83 -13.32 12.89
N THR A 103 3.88 -12.04 13.29
CA THR A 103 3.77 -10.90 12.37
C THR A 103 5.12 -10.29 11.99
N ARG A 104 5.10 -9.47 10.93
CA ARG A 104 6.14 -8.47 10.63
C ARG A 104 5.51 -7.11 10.38
N MET A 105 6.35 -6.10 10.31
CA MET A 105 5.97 -4.77 9.90
C MET A 105 6.65 -4.42 8.57
N MET A 106 5.96 -3.66 7.73
CA MET A 106 6.55 -2.88 6.65
C MET A 106 6.40 -1.41 7.01
N TRP A 107 7.53 -0.71 7.12
CA TRP A 107 7.59 0.70 7.47
C TRP A 107 7.81 1.53 6.22
N MET A 108 6.94 2.51 5.99
CA MET A 108 6.97 3.34 4.79
C MET A 108 7.47 4.74 5.12
N TYR A 109 8.32 5.28 4.25
CA TYR A 109 8.89 6.62 4.35
C TYR A 109 8.74 7.35 3.01
N ALA A 110 8.08 8.51 3.00
CA ALA A 110 8.11 9.45 1.88
C ALA A 110 9.46 10.18 1.82
N ASN A 111 10.04 10.49 2.99
CA ASN A 111 11.40 10.99 3.12
C ASN A 111 12.26 9.98 3.89
N ILE A 112 13.02 9.15 3.17
CA ILE A 112 13.96 8.22 3.80
C ILE A 112 15.20 8.91 4.41
N SER A 113 15.52 10.16 4.01
CA SER A 113 16.74 10.86 4.45
C SER A 113 16.74 11.21 5.94
N SER A 114 15.55 11.42 6.52
CA SER A 114 15.37 11.67 7.95
C SER A 114 15.22 10.40 8.79
N ALA A 115 15.21 9.21 8.17
CA ALA A 115 15.03 7.97 8.92
C ALA A 115 16.28 7.64 9.75
N PRO A 116 16.13 7.36 11.07
CA PRO A 116 17.24 7.12 11.98
C PRO A 116 17.78 5.69 11.77
N LYS A 117 18.22 5.03 12.84
CA LYS A 117 18.48 3.59 12.80
C LYS A 117 17.16 2.82 12.64
N ILE A 118 17.05 2.00 11.59
CA ILE A 118 15.85 1.23 11.25
C ILE A 118 16.11 -0.26 11.47
N GLY A 119 15.28 -0.94 12.28
CA GLY A 119 15.27 -2.41 12.36
C GLY A 119 14.76 -2.99 13.70
N PRO A 120 14.91 -4.30 13.93
CA PRO A 120 15.70 -5.22 13.12
C PRO A 120 15.13 -5.44 11.72
N THR A 121 15.96 -5.33 10.68
CA THR A 121 15.51 -5.55 9.29
C THR A 121 15.33 -7.04 9.01
N ARG A 122 14.20 -7.40 8.38
CA ARG A 122 13.77 -8.79 8.22
C ARG A 122 13.36 -9.13 6.79
N SER A 123 13.03 -10.39 6.62
CA SER A 123 12.83 -11.04 5.33
C SER A 123 11.49 -10.71 4.69
N ALA A 124 11.53 -10.51 3.38
CA ALA A 124 10.38 -10.27 2.52
C ALA A 124 9.36 -11.43 2.53
N ARG A 125 8.07 -11.09 2.37
CA ARG A 125 6.99 -12.01 1.96
C ARG A 125 6.31 -11.41 0.74
N HIS A 126 5.76 -12.26 -0.12
CA HIS A 126 5.19 -11.88 -1.41
C HIS A 126 4.02 -10.89 -1.25
N ASP A 127 3.25 -10.97 -0.16
CA ASP A 127 2.18 -10.02 0.17
C ASP A 127 2.71 -8.59 0.34
N TYR A 128 3.84 -8.42 1.06
CA TYR A 128 4.48 -7.11 1.22
C TYR A 128 5.18 -6.63 -0.05
N VAL A 129 5.65 -7.53 -0.91
CA VAL A 129 6.16 -7.17 -2.25
C VAL A 129 5.02 -6.58 -3.09
N GLU A 130 3.82 -7.16 -3.03
CA GLU A 130 2.64 -6.64 -3.72
C GLU A 130 2.23 -5.24 -3.23
N LEU A 131 2.28 -5.04 -1.90
CA LEU A 131 2.01 -3.73 -1.33
C LEU A 131 3.06 -2.70 -1.79
N ALA A 132 4.35 -3.03 -1.69
CA ALA A 132 5.44 -2.15 -2.13
C ALA A 132 5.36 -1.81 -3.63
N GLU A 133 5.00 -2.78 -4.48
CA GLU A 133 4.72 -2.57 -5.90
C GLU A 133 3.58 -1.54 -6.12
N GLY A 134 2.47 -1.70 -5.39
CA GLY A 134 1.30 -0.82 -5.49
C GLY A 134 1.58 0.63 -5.08
N PHE A 135 2.49 0.87 -4.13
CA PHE A 135 2.98 2.20 -3.75
C PHE A 135 4.15 2.71 -4.62
N ASP A 136 4.48 2.01 -5.71
CA ASP A 136 5.64 2.29 -6.57
C ASP A 136 6.96 2.42 -5.78
N ALA A 137 7.07 1.73 -4.65
CA ALA A 137 8.12 1.94 -3.67
C ALA A 137 9.45 1.29 -4.07
N ILE A 138 10.51 1.66 -3.36
CA ILE A 138 11.77 0.89 -3.30
C ILE A 138 11.70 0.00 -2.06
N TYR A 139 11.96 -1.30 -2.23
CA TYR A 139 11.66 -2.32 -1.21
C TYR A 139 12.92 -2.84 -0.52
N VAL A 140 13.00 -2.72 0.80
CA VAL A 140 14.20 -2.98 1.60
C VAL A 140 13.93 -4.13 2.57
N HIS A 141 14.77 -5.16 2.55
CA HIS A 141 14.59 -6.36 3.37
C HIS A 141 15.93 -7.05 3.70
N PHE A 142 15.88 -8.09 4.53
CA PHE A 142 17.03 -8.96 4.82
C PHE A 142 16.62 -10.42 4.63
N GLY A 143 16.90 -10.98 3.45
CA GLY A 143 16.41 -12.29 3.02
C GLY A 143 14.96 -12.24 2.51
N GLY A 144 14.41 -13.37 2.09
CA GLY A 144 13.02 -13.50 1.62
C GLY A 144 12.53 -14.94 1.67
N SER A 145 11.23 -15.17 1.50
CA SER A 145 10.73 -16.48 1.06
C SER A 145 10.98 -16.64 -0.44
N ASN A 146 10.97 -17.87 -0.97
CA ASN A 146 11.10 -18.10 -2.41
C ASN A 146 10.02 -17.34 -3.20
N LEU A 147 8.75 -17.43 -2.74
CA LEU A 147 7.64 -16.66 -3.30
C LEU A 147 7.90 -15.15 -3.34
N ALA A 148 8.55 -14.58 -2.32
CA ALA A 148 8.89 -13.16 -2.32
C ALA A 148 9.95 -12.82 -3.37
N TYR A 149 10.98 -13.67 -3.53
CA TYR A 149 12.00 -13.48 -4.58
C TYR A 149 11.43 -13.68 -5.99
N ASP A 150 10.56 -14.68 -6.19
CA ASP A 150 9.87 -14.93 -7.45
C ASP A 150 9.00 -13.72 -7.82
N LYS A 151 8.25 -13.16 -6.85
CA LYS A 151 7.40 -11.98 -7.06
C LYS A 151 8.20 -10.70 -7.31
N ILE A 152 9.27 -10.44 -6.55
CA ILE A 152 10.21 -9.33 -6.82
C ILE A 152 10.73 -9.40 -8.27
N SER A 153 11.09 -10.60 -8.74
CA SER A 153 11.59 -10.81 -10.10
C SER A 153 10.52 -10.70 -11.18
N ALA A 154 9.29 -11.15 -10.91
CA ALA A 154 8.18 -11.12 -11.86
C ALA A 154 7.67 -9.69 -12.08
N ASP A 155 7.43 -8.97 -10.98
CA ASP A 155 6.83 -7.63 -10.97
C ASP A 155 7.90 -6.53 -11.16
N LYS A 156 9.19 -6.91 -11.13
CA LYS A 156 10.35 -6.03 -11.31
C LYS A 156 10.42 -4.93 -10.25
N VAL A 157 10.17 -5.32 -8.99
CA VAL A 157 10.28 -4.42 -7.84
C VAL A 157 11.76 -4.14 -7.56
N ASP A 158 12.14 -2.86 -7.46
CA ASP A 158 13.49 -2.45 -7.12
C ASP A 158 13.80 -2.78 -5.64
N ASP A 159 14.62 -3.81 -5.41
CA ASP A 159 14.91 -4.34 -4.07
C ASP A 159 16.31 -3.99 -3.51
N ILE A 160 16.38 -3.90 -2.18
CA ILE A 160 17.62 -3.84 -1.41
C ILE A 160 17.62 -4.97 -0.37
N ASP A 161 17.90 -6.20 -0.83
CA ASP A 161 18.16 -7.35 0.03
C ASP A 161 19.53 -7.26 0.74
N GLY A 162 19.52 -7.12 2.07
CA GLY A 162 20.72 -7.13 2.91
C GLY A 162 21.53 -8.44 2.89
N MET A 163 20.98 -9.56 2.38
CA MET A 163 21.77 -10.76 2.09
C MET A 163 22.75 -10.57 0.92
N LYS A 164 22.41 -9.70 -0.04
CA LYS A 164 23.19 -9.43 -1.26
C LYS A 164 23.93 -8.10 -1.17
N ALA A 165 23.28 -7.09 -0.59
CA ALA A 165 23.74 -5.70 -0.49
C ALA A 165 24.21 -5.36 0.94
N GLY A 166 24.88 -6.31 1.60
CA GLY A 166 25.19 -6.26 3.04
C GLY A 166 26.07 -5.07 3.47
N SER A 167 26.73 -4.37 2.55
CA SER A 167 27.50 -3.13 2.81
C SER A 167 26.65 -1.96 3.29
N TYR A 168 25.34 -1.94 2.99
CA TYR A 168 24.39 -0.91 3.44
C TYR A 168 23.66 -1.28 4.73
N PHE A 169 24.04 -2.40 5.35
CA PHE A 169 23.45 -2.89 6.59
C PHE A 169 24.56 -3.12 7.61
N ALA A 170 24.18 -3.05 8.88
CA ALA A 170 25.05 -3.39 9.99
C ALA A 170 24.34 -4.40 10.91
N ARG A 171 25.08 -4.95 11.87
CA ARG A 171 24.53 -5.82 12.91
C ARG A 171 24.88 -5.29 14.28
N ASP A 172 23.86 -5.11 15.11
CA ASP A 172 24.02 -4.63 16.47
C ASP A 172 24.60 -5.75 17.34
N LYS A 173 25.86 -5.57 17.77
CA LYS A 173 26.56 -6.53 18.64
C LYS A 173 26.21 -6.37 20.13
N ALA A 174 25.54 -5.28 20.52
CA ALA A 174 25.10 -5.04 21.89
C ALA A 174 23.76 -5.75 22.17
N ARG A 175 22.92 -5.97 21.15
CA ARG A 175 21.70 -6.80 21.26
C ARG A 175 22.07 -8.29 21.35
N LYS A 176 22.00 -8.85 22.57
CA LYS A 176 22.40 -10.23 22.91
C LYS A 176 21.34 -11.27 22.55
N VAL A 177 21.06 -11.42 21.26
CA VAL A 177 20.05 -12.34 20.68
C VAL A 177 20.60 -13.05 19.44
N SER A 178 19.83 -13.97 18.88
CA SER A 178 20.15 -14.65 17.62
C SER A 178 20.41 -13.65 16.48
N LYS A 179 21.36 -13.97 15.60
CA LYS A 179 21.96 -13.03 14.63
C LYS A 179 20.92 -12.36 13.73
N GLU A 180 19.90 -13.10 13.31
CA GLU A 180 18.75 -12.66 12.53
C GLU A 180 18.11 -11.39 13.10
N HIS A 181 17.97 -11.29 14.42
CA HIS A 181 17.29 -10.20 15.14
C HIS A 181 18.19 -8.97 15.38
N THR A 182 19.40 -8.91 14.78
CA THR A 182 20.36 -7.81 15.00
C THR A 182 20.67 -6.95 13.77
N ALA A 183 20.17 -7.31 12.58
CA ALA A 183 20.39 -6.53 11.36
C ALA A 183 19.69 -5.17 11.42
N TYR A 184 20.33 -4.11 10.95
CA TYR A 184 19.72 -2.78 10.84
C TYR A 184 20.30 -1.99 9.66
N THR A 185 19.64 -0.89 9.30
CA THR A 185 20.11 0.09 8.32
C THR A 185 19.82 1.53 8.81
N THR A 186 20.11 2.54 8.00
CA THR A 186 19.86 3.97 8.25
C THR A 186 19.36 4.64 6.98
N GLY A 187 18.72 5.82 7.10
CA GLY A 187 18.33 6.63 5.94
C GLY A 187 19.51 6.93 5.00
N GLU A 188 20.66 7.30 5.56
CA GLU A 188 21.92 7.53 4.84
C GLU A 188 22.38 6.31 4.04
N ASN A 189 22.42 5.13 4.66
CA ASN A 189 22.82 3.89 3.98
C ASN A 189 21.87 3.53 2.84
N LEU A 190 20.56 3.76 3.01
CA LEU A 190 19.57 3.47 1.99
C LEU A 190 19.63 4.47 0.83
N LEU A 191 19.83 5.76 1.08
CA LEU A 191 20.12 6.74 0.03
C LEU A 191 21.34 6.34 -0.80
N LYS A 192 22.43 5.92 -0.13
CA LYS A 192 23.62 5.44 -0.82
C LYS A 192 23.34 4.17 -1.64
N ALA A 193 22.60 3.22 -1.09
CA ALA A 193 22.22 1.99 -1.79
C ALA A 193 21.38 2.26 -3.05
N ILE A 194 20.40 3.18 -2.95
CA ILE A 194 19.54 3.61 -4.06
C ILE A 194 20.37 4.23 -5.18
N ALA A 195 21.32 5.13 -4.82
CA ALA A 195 22.21 5.77 -5.78
C ALA A 195 23.19 4.79 -6.44
N ASP A 196 23.87 3.95 -5.65
CA ASP A 196 24.84 2.95 -6.15
C ASP A 196 24.18 1.90 -7.07
N LYS A 197 22.91 1.55 -6.82
CA LYS A 197 22.11 0.63 -7.64
C LYS A 197 21.52 1.28 -8.90
N GLY A 198 21.61 2.61 -9.05
CA GLY A 198 21.05 3.34 -10.18
C GLY A 198 19.52 3.26 -10.29
N PHE A 199 18.83 3.10 -9.15
CA PHE A 199 17.38 2.99 -9.14
C PHE A 199 16.71 4.30 -9.57
N ARG A 200 15.58 4.18 -10.30
CA ARG A 200 14.67 5.30 -10.54
C ARG A 200 14.20 5.84 -9.18
N THR A 201 14.37 7.13 -8.94
CA THR A 201 13.97 7.79 -7.69
C THR A 201 12.63 8.51 -7.76
N ASP A 202 12.23 9.00 -8.93
CA ASP A 202 10.95 9.67 -9.14
C ASP A 202 9.81 8.67 -9.32
N VAL A 203 8.62 9.00 -8.84
CA VAL A 203 7.41 8.17 -9.04
C VAL A 203 7.06 8.05 -10.53
N LYS A 204 6.35 6.98 -10.91
CA LYS A 204 5.83 6.82 -12.28
C LYS A 204 4.95 8.01 -12.68
N SER A 205 5.01 8.41 -13.96
CA SER A 205 4.04 9.36 -14.50
C SER A 205 2.62 8.81 -14.34
N GLY A 206 1.69 9.64 -13.84
CA GLY A 206 0.34 9.20 -13.48
C GLY A 206 0.22 8.48 -12.13
N TYR A 207 1.30 8.35 -11.35
CA TYR A 207 1.20 7.92 -9.95
C TYR A 207 0.45 8.98 -9.14
N GLY A 208 -0.81 8.70 -8.81
CA GLY A 208 -1.62 9.54 -7.94
C GLY A 208 -1.14 9.49 -6.49
N SER A 209 -1.56 10.46 -5.67
CA SER A 209 -1.41 10.34 -4.22
C SER A 209 -2.13 9.06 -3.75
N PRO A 210 -1.45 8.12 -3.06
CA PRO A 210 -2.06 6.85 -2.66
C PRO A 210 -3.17 7.03 -1.62
N PHE A 211 -3.21 8.19 -0.95
CA PHE A 211 -4.24 8.54 0.02
C PHE A 211 -4.86 9.90 -0.32
N THR A 212 -6.15 10.03 0.00
CA THR A 212 -6.86 11.31 0.04
C THR A 212 -7.07 11.69 1.49
N PHE A 213 -6.48 12.81 1.91
CA PHE A 213 -6.60 13.31 3.29
C PHE A 213 -7.75 14.30 3.44
N ALA A 214 -8.41 14.28 4.61
CA ALA A 214 -9.42 15.28 4.93
C ALA A 214 -8.75 16.63 5.21
N SER A 215 -9.35 17.73 4.72
CA SER A 215 -8.85 19.09 4.95
C SER A 215 -8.99 19.57 6.40
N SER A 216 -9.71 18.83 7.24
CA SER A 216 -9.87 19.08 8.68
C SER A 216 -10.16 17.78 9.44
N LYS A 217 -10.06 17.82 10.78
CA LYS A 217 -10.39 16.68 11.64
C LYS A 217 -11.85 16.26 11.43
N ARG A 218 -12.07 15.00 11.03
CA ARG A 218 -13.39 14.41 10.81
C ARG A 218 -13.86 13.61 12.02
N THR A 219 -15.17 13.64 12.28
CA THR A 219 -15.89 12.70 13.15
C THR A 219 -16.34 11.51 12.30
N LEU A 220 -15.94 10.30 12.65
CA LEU A 220 -16.31 9.09 11.90
C LEU A 220 -17.71 8.60 12.29
N SER A 221 -18.41 7.99 11.33
CA SER A 221 -19.87 7.77 11.40
C SER A 221 -20.34 6.61 12.28
N GLY A 222 -19.44 5.69 12.66
CA GLY A 222 -19.74 4.56 13.54
C GLY A 222 -19.88 4.92 15.02
N GLY A 223 -19.41 6.11 15.42
CA GLY A 223 -19.48 6.61 16.80
C GLY A 223 -18.15 6.63 17.52
N ALA A 224 -18.18 6.76 18.85
CA ALA A 224 -16.99 6.92 19.69
C ALA A 224 -16.15 5.63 19.75
N CYS A 225 -14.83 5.78 19.66
CA CYS A 225 -13.85 4.71 19.77
C CYS A 225 -12.61 5.21 20.52
N ASN A 226 -12.62 5.09 21.84
CA ASN A 226 -11.46 5.46 22.67
C ASN A 226 -10.42 4.33 22.79
N SER A 227 -10.74 3.12 22.31
CA SER A 227 -9.77 2.05 22.16
C SER A 227 -10.22 1.04 21.11
N VAL A 228 -9.28 0.50 20.35
CA VAL A 228 -9.50 -0.57 19.37
C VAL A 228 -8.44 -1.67 19.56
N LEU A 229 -8.86 -2.93 19.45
CA LEU A 229 -8.02 -4.12 19.56
C LEU A 229 -7.90 -4.78 18.18
N ALA A 230 -6.68 -4.89 17.67
CA ALA A 230 -6.33 -5.76 16.55
C ALA A 230 -5.68 -7.05 17.08
N VAL A 231 -6.16 -8.21 16.63
CA VAL A 231 -5.63 -9.52 17.03
C VAL A 231 -5.18 -10.26 15.78
N PHE A 232 -3.88 -10.48 15.64
CA PHE A 232 -3.32 -11.38 14.63
C PHE A 232 -3.22 -12.80 15.20
N SER A 233 -2.69 -12.95 16.41
CA SER A 233 -2.61 -14.25 17.08
C SER A 233 -2.52 -14.12 18.61
N GLY A 234 -2.42 -15.25 19.31
CA GLY A 234 -2.33 -15.30 20.78
C GLY A 234 -1.19 -14.47 21.39
N ASN A 235 -0.11 -14.22 20.63
CA ASN A 235 1.07 -13.44 21.04
C ASN A 235 1.26 -12.14 20.23
N TYR A 236 0.25 -11.74 19.45
CA TYR A 236 0.30 -10.59 18.55
C TYR A 236 -1.03 -9.84 18.60
N LYS A 237 -1.17 -9.03 19.64
CA LYS A 237 -2.36 -8.21 19.94
C LYS A 237 -1.95 -6.75 20.12
N HIS A 238 -2.55 -5.86 19.35
CA HIS A 238 -2.38 -4.42 19.49
C HIS A 238 -3.64 -3.79 20.07
N THR A 239 -3.50 -3.18 21.24
CA THR A 239 -4.54 -2.33 21.82
C THR A 239 -4.14 -0.88 21.63
N PHE A 240 -4.77 -0.22 20.67
CA PHE A 240 -4.62 1.22 20.47
C PHE A 240 -5.58 1.95 21.42
N LYS A 241 -5.09 3.00 22.11
CA LYS A 241 -5.85 3.79 23.10
C LYS A 241 -5.78 5.27 22.78
N TYR A 242 -6.92 5.90 22.61
CA TYR A 242 -7.03 7.32 22.28
C TYR A 242 -6.70 8.20 23.49
N ASN A 243 -5.85 9.20 23.29
CA ASN A 243 -5.65 10.31 24.20
C ASN A 243 -6.31 11.57 23.62
N ALA A 244 -7.33 12.09 24.30
CA ALA A 244 -8.05 13.28 23.84
C ALA A 244 -7.22 14.58 23.92
N ASN A 245 -6.12 14.60 24.68
CA ASN A 245 -5.30 15.79 24.89
C ASN A 245 -4.42 16.13 23.68
N ASP A 246 -3.89 15.12 22.99
CA ASP A 246 -3.06 15.26 21.77
C ASP A 246 -3.81 14.79 20.49
N GLY A 247 -4.83 13.95 20.65
CA GLY A 247 -5.58 13.36 19.55
C GLY A 247 -4.92 12.14 18.92
N LEU A 248 -4.04 11.45 19.66
CA LEU A 248 -3.29 10.28 19.19
C LEU A 248 -3.80 8.97 19.80
N TYR A 249 -3.57 7.87 19.09
CA TYR A 249 -3.78 6.50 19.55
C TYR A 249 -2.44 5.86 19.94
N TYR A 250 -2.23 5.65 21.23
CA TYR A 250 -1.04 4.97 21.77
C TYR A 250 -1.19 3.45 21.68
N ASN A 251 -0.16 2.76 21.20
CA ASN A 251 -0.18 1.32 20.94
C ASN A 251 0.35 0.51 22.13
N ASN A 252 -0.40 -0.51 22.56
CA ASN A 252 0.07 -1.54 23.50
C ASN A 252 0.15 -2.91 22.80
N MET A 253 1.33 -3.53 22.81
CA MET A 253 1.58 -4.89 22.34
C MET A 253 1.39 -5.88 23.49
N ASN A 254 0.44 -6.82 23.38
CA ASN A 254 0.16 -7.84 24.39
C ASN A 254 -0.02 -7.27 25.83
N SER A 255 -0.65 -6.11 25.94
CA SER A 255 -0.86 -5.30 27.16
C SER A 255 0.25 -4.29 27.52
N ASP A 256 1.50 -4.46 27.10
CA ASP A 256 2.58 -3.52 27.41
C ASP A 256 2.69 -2.38 26.37
N PRO A 257 3.07 -1.15 26.76
CA PRO A 257 3.29 -0.06 25.80
C PRO A 257 4.31 -0.46 24.73
N MET A 258 3.94 -0.35 23.46
CA MET A 258 4.84 -0.66 22.35
C MET A 258 5.80 0.51 22.15
N LYS A 259 7.09 0.28 22.44
CA LYS A 259 8.13 1.31 22.44
C LYS A 259 9.22 1.05 21.43
N ASP A 260 9.85 2.13 20.97
CA ASP A 260 11.15 2.06 20.30
C ASP A 260 12.31 1.84 21.29
N ALA A 261 13.50 1.61 20.75
CA ALA A 261 14.71 1.36 21.53
C ALA A 261 15.20 2.58 22.36
N ASP A 262 14.72 3.79 22.04
CA ASP A 262 15.06 5.03 22.74
C ASP A 262 14.02 5.35 23.84
N GLY A 263 12.95 4.55 23.94
CA GLY A 263 11.93 4.59 24.99
C GLY A 263 10.66 5.35 24.62
N ASN A 264 10.57 5.90 23.40
CA ASN A 264 9.38 6.56 22.88
C ASN A 264 8.27 5.54 22.67
N THR A 265 7.03 5.92 22.94
CA THR A 265 5.86 5.02 22.75
C THR A 265 5.25 5.27 21.38
N MET A 266 4.99 4.21 20.63
CA MET A 266 4.33 4.30 19.33
C MET A 266 2.93 4.90 19.49
N ALA A 267 2.68 5.99 18.79
CA ALA A 267 1.41 6.68 18.73
C ALA A 267 1.08 7.10 17.30
N VAL A 268 -0.18 7.00 16.90
CA VAL A 268 -0.63 7.28 15.53
C VAL A 268 -1.93 8.10 15.53
N THR A 269 -2.16 8.93 14.51
CA THR A 269 -3.43 9.65 14.34
C THR A 269 -4.57 8.75 13.87
N ASN A 270 -4.23 7.71 13.11
CA ASN A 270 -5.15 6.82 12.41
C ASN A 270 -4.78 5.35 12.66
N VAL A 271 -5.77 4.50 12.87
CA VAL A 271 -5.62 3.03 12.86
C VAL A 271 -6.59 2.47 11.82
N ILE A 272 -6.08 1.66 10.90
CA ILE A 272 -6.88 0.97 9.88
C ILE A 272 -6.67 -0.53 10.07
N ILE A 273 -7.76 -1.25 10.37
CA ILE A 273 -7.77 -2.71 10.48
C ILE A 273 -8.45 -3.24 9.22
N LEU A 274 -7.71 -3.94 8.37
CA LEU A 274 -8.23 -4.59 7.17
C LEU A 274 -8.44 -6.08 7.45
N TYR A 275 -9.66 -6.57 7.21
CA TYR A 275 -9.97 -7.99 7.23
C TYR A 275 -9.86 -8.55 5.82
N THR A 276 -9.07 -9.61 5.68
CA THR A 276 -8.88 -10.38 4.44
C THR A 276 -8.92 -11.88 4.72
N GLY A 277 -9.08 -12.69 3.67
CA GLY A 277 -8.78 -14.11 3.74
C GLY A 277 -7.28 -14.33 3.89
N VAL A 278 -6.88 -15.14 4.86
CA VAL A 278 -5.48 -15.56 5.05
C VAL A 278 -5.42 -17.07 4.91
N THR A 279 -4.68 -17.55 3.91
CA THR A 279 -4.51 -18.98 3.61
C THR A 279 -3.17 -19.44 4.15
N GLY A 280 -3.14 -20.55 4.89
CA GLY A 280 -1.89 -21.17 5.31
C GLY A 280 -2.07 -22.42 6.17
N PRO A 281 -1.00 -23.20 6.41
CA PRO A 281 0.36 -23.00 5.88
C PRO A 281 0.44 -23.31 4.38
N ILE A 282 1.09 -22.43 3.59
CA ILE A 282 1.27 -22.62 2.14
C ILE A 282 2.56 -23.39 1.79
N ASP A 283 3.46 -23.55 2.75
CA ASP A 283 4.68 -24.35 2.63
C ASP A 283 5.14 -24.96 3.97
N ALA A 284 6.25 -25.71 3.95
CA ALA A 284 6.82 -26.34 5.14
C ALA A 284 7.36 -25.35 6.19
N SER A 285 7.64 -24.10 5.80
CA SER A 285 8.04 -23.01 6.71
C SER A 285 6.83 -22.37 7.41
N LYS A 286 5.61 -22.82 7.08
CA LYS A 286 4.33 -22.30 7.59
C LYS A 286 4.04 -20.86 7.19
N HIS A 287 4.55 -20.41 6.04
CA HIS A 287 4.15 -19.11 5.48
C HIS A 287 2.63 -19.06 5.25
N VAL A 288 2.08 -17.85 5.23
CA VAL A 288 0.69 -17.58 4.88
C VAL A 288 0.62 -16.73 3.60
N ASP A 289 -0.56 -16.67 3.00
CA ASP A 289 -0.90 -15.90 1.79
C ASP A 289 -2.14 -15.06 2.06
N TRP A 290 -2.12 -13.77 1.72
CA TRP A 290 -3.21 -12.82 1.97
C TRP A 290 -4.02 -12.56 0.68
N ASP A 291 -5.35 -12.65 0.75
CA ASP A 291 -6.21 -12.29 -0.39
C ASP A 291 -6.31 -10.76 -0.54
N LEU A 292 -5.29 -10.15 -1.15
CA LEU A 292 -5.18 -8.70 -1.30
C LEU A 292 -6.21 -8.07 -2.26
N LYS A 293 -7.21 -8.82 -2.75
CA LYS A 293 -8.26 -8.31 -3.65
C LYS A 293 -9.26 -7.36 -2.96
N GLY A 294 -9.59 -7.60 -1.69
CA GLY A 294 -10.55 -6.77 -0.95
C GLY A 294 -11.19 -7.45 0.25
N GLY A 295 -12.01 -6.69 0.98
CA GLY A 295 -12.69 -7.17 2.18
C GLY A 295 -13.41 -6.07 2.96
N SER A 296 -13.66 -6.33 4.23
CA SER A 296 -14.16 -5.34 5.19
C SER A 296 -13.03 -4.80 6.06
N GLY A 297 -13.30 -3.75 6.84
CA GLY A 297 -12.34 -3.23 7.79
C GLY A 297 -12.97 -2.26 8.79
N VAL A 298 -12.13 -1.72 9.67
CA VAL A 298 -12.46 -0.63 10.57
C VAL A 298 -11.44 0.48 10.39
N TYR A 299 -11.92 1.70 10.13
CA TYR A 299 -11.10 2.91 10.20
C TYR A 299 -11.38 3.61 11.53
N VAL A 300 -10.32 3.94 12.27
CA VAL A 300 -10.37 4.58 13.59
C VAL A 300 -9.50 5.84 13.56
N SER A 301 -10.09 6.99 13.91
CA SER A 301 -9.42 8.29 13.92
C SER A 301 -10.13 9.27 14.86
N ASN A 302 -9.39 10.20 15.46
CA ASN A 302 -9.95 11.34 16.22
C ASN A 302 -11.00 10.93 17.29
N GLY A 303 -10.75 9.87 18.06
CA GLY A 303 -11.66 9.33 19.08
C GLY A 303 -12.93 8.65 18.56
N THR A 304 -13.01 8.34 17.26
CA THR A 304 -14.18 7.77 16.59
C THR A 304 -13.80 6.65 15.62
N TYR A 305 -14.78 5.87 15.16
CA TYR A 305 -14.58 4.82 14.14
C TYR A 305 -15.65 4.84 13.05
N GLU A 306 -15.38 4.17 11.93
CA GLU A 306 -16.38 3.71 10.98
C GLU A 306 -16.00 2.35 10.38
N ASN A 307 -17.02 1.55 10.04
CA ASN A 307 -16.81 0.30 9.31
C ASN A 307 -16.61 0.62 7.83
N ILE A 308 -15.55 0.08 7.24
CA ILE A 308 -15.19 0.31 5.84
C ILE A 308 -15.28 -0.98 5.02
N LYS A 309 -15.34 -0.82 3.70
CA LYS A 309 -14.93 -1.85 2.74
C LYS A 309 -13.67 -1.37 2.04
N TRP A 310 -12.82 -2.30 1.65
CA TRP A 310 -11.62 -2.01 0.88
C TRP A 310 -11.53 -2.98 -0.30
N THR A 311 -10.91 -2.53 -1.37
CA THR A 311 -10.59 -3.31 -2.57
C THR A 311 -9.21 -2.88 -3.05
N LYS A 312 -8.49 -3.76 -3.74
CA LYS A 312 -7.29 -3.34 -4.47
C LYS A 312 -7.68 -2.30 -5.54
N GLY A 313 -6.83 -1.30 -5.73
CA GLY A 313 -6.91 -0.32 -6.82
C GLY A 313 -6.39 -0.89 -8.14
#